data_AF-A0A1I0JGZ3-F1
#
_entry.id   AF-A0A1I0JGZ3-F1
#
_cell.length_a   1.000
_cell.length_b   1.000
_cell.length_c   1.000
_cell.angle_alpha   90.00
_cell.angle_beta   90.00
_cell.angle_gamma   90.00
#
_symmetry.space_group_name_H-M   'P 1'
#
loop_
_entity.id
_entity.type
_entity.pdbx_description
1 polymer ?
#
loop_
_entity_poly.entity_id
_entity_poly.type
_entity_poly.pdbx_seq_one_letter_code
_entity_poly.pdbx_strand_id
1 'polypeptide(L)' 'MNLSRILDHSQKTLDMVFATSKEAKALEISSGYPLLRIESVIHDVKNTITNLCRRLCIGDKFKFII' A
#
# COMPACT_ATOMS: atom_id res chain seq x y z
N MET A 1 -22.79 -14.88 -15.14
CA MET A 1 -23.45 -14.05 -14.12
C MET A 1 -22.34 -13.42 -13.28
N ASN A 2 -21.99 -12.16 -13.54
CA ASN A 2 -20.88 -11.49 -12.85
C ASN A 2 -21.37 -11.00 -11.48
N LEU A 3 -20.97 -11.66 -10.38
CA LEU A 3 -21.11 -11.07 -9.06
C LEU A 3 -20.13 -9.90 -8.98
N SER A 4 -20.65 -8.67 -8.95
CA SER A 4 -19.89 -7.53 -8.44
C SER A 4 -19.49 -7.85 -7.01
N ARG A 5 -18.19 -8.07 -6.79
CA ARG A 5 -17.65 -8.39 -5.47
C ARG A 5 -17.64 -7.09 -4.66
N ILE A 6 -18.69 -6.89 -3.86
CA ILE A 6 -18.84 -5.69 -3.03
C ILE A 6 -17.71 -5.69 -1.99
N LEU A 7 -16.83 -4.69 -2.07
CA LEU A 7 -15.79 -4.44 -1.08
C LEU A 7 -16.46 -3.89 0.19
N ASP A 8 -16.09 -4.42 1.35
CA ASP A 8 -16.73 -4.09 2.62
C ASP A 8 -15.78 -3.30 3.52
N HIS A 9 -14.66 -3.91 3.91
CA HIS A 9 -13.69 -3.28 4.79
C HIS A 9 -12.25 -3.65 4.40
N SER A 10 -11.28 -2.94 4.96
CA SER A 10 -9.87 -3.28 4.80
C SER A 10 -9.09 -3.03 6.07
N GLN A 11 -8.13 -3.92 6.35
CA GLN A 11 -7.10 -3.68 7.33
C GLN A 11 -5.88 -3.09 6.63
N LYS A 12 -5.29 -2.04 7.20
CA LYS A 12 -4.10 -1.39 6.68
C LYS A 12 -2.98 -1.38 7.71
N THR A 13 -1.78 -1.71 7.26
CA THR A 13 -0.55 -1.55 8.04
C THR A 13 0.27 -0.44 7.40
N LEU A 14 0.74 0.49 8.21
CA LEU A 14 1.61 1.59 7.82
C LEU A 14 2.94 1.47 8.57
N ASP A 15 4.06 1.46 7.84
CA ASP A 15 5.39 1.44 8.42
C ASP A 15 6.40 2.23 7.58
N MET A 16 7.53 2.58 8.21
CA MET A 16 8.66 3.22 7.52
C MET A 16 9.65 2.17 7.06
N VAL A 17 10.07 2.26 5.81
CA VAL A 17 11.06 1.38 5.20
C VAL A 17 12.09 2.21 4.42
N PHE A 18 13.24 1.63 4.13
CA PHE A 18 14.24 2.27 3.26
C PHE A 18 14.15 1.70 1.84
N ALA A 19 14.21 2.57 0.84
CA ALA A 19 14.11 2.19 -0.56
C ALA A 19 15.25 1.24 -0.97
N THR A 20 14.93 0.11 -1.59
CA THR A 20 15.93 -0.70 -2.29
C THR A 20 16.47 0.04 -3.51
N SER A 21 17.63 -0.36 -4.04
CA SER A 21 18.19 0.27 -5.25
C SER A 21 17.23 0.23 -6.46
N LYS A 22 16.39 -0.81 -6.56
CA LYS A 22 15.38 -0.93 -7.63
C LYS A 22 14.22 0.04 -7.43
N GLU A 23 13.67 0.11 -6.23
CA GLU A 23 12.58 1.04 -5.89
C GLU A 23 13.05 2.49 -6.00
N ALA A 24 14.25 2.78 -5.51
CA ALA A 24 14.87 4.11 -5.59
C ALA A 24 15.01 4.59 -7.04
N LYS A 25 15.50 3.71 -7.93
CA LYS A 25 15.58 4.00 -9.37
C LYS A 25 14.20 4.24 -9.99
N ALA A 26 13.18 3.45 -9.63
CA ALA A 26 11.84 3.58 -10.17
C ALA A 26 11.09 4.83 -9.67
N LEU A 27 11.42 5.30 -8.47
CA LEU A 27 10.83 6.49 -7.84
C LEU A 27 11.66 7.76 -8.03
N GLU A 28 12.80 7.67 -8.73
CA GLU A 28 13.74 8.78 -8.95
C GLU A 28 14.23 9.43 -7.64
N ILE A 29 14.54 8.60 -6.65
CA ILE A 29 15.09 8.99 -5.35
C ILE A 29 16.42 8.28 -5.09
N SER A 30 17.15 8.70 -4.05
CA SER A 30 18.38 8.04 -3.62
C SER A 30 18.12 6.63 -3.05
N SER A 31 19.06 5.71 -3.22
CA SER A 31 19.00 4.39 -2.56
C SER A 31 19.04 4.57 -1.04
N GLY A 32 18.24 3.79 -0.32
CA GLY A 32 18.09 3.92 1.12
C GLY A 32 17.25 5.14 1.56
N TYR A 33 16.59 5.85 0.64
CA TYR A 33 15.70 6.95 1.02
C TYR A 33 14.49 6.43 1.82
N PRO A 34 14.09 7.09 2.92
CA PRO A 34 12.96 6.65 3.74
C PRO A 34 11.63 6.78 3.00
N LEU A 35 10.85 5.71 3.00
CA LEU A 35 9.53 5.61 2.38
C LEU A 35 8.50 5.26 3.43
N LEU A 36 7.27 5.71 3.21
CA LEU A 36 6.09 5.17 3.88
C LEU A 36 5.56 3.99 3.08
N ARG A 37 5.50 2.82 3.70
CA ARG A 37 4.88 1.63 3.10
C ARG A 37 3.48 1.46 3.67
N ILE A 38 2.52 1.25 2.76
CA ILE A 38 1.14 0.92 3.12
C ILE A 38 0.83 -0.46 2.55
N GLU A 39 0.53 -1.41 3.43
CA GLU A 39 0.00 -2.72 3.06
C GLU A 39 -1.49 -2.77 3.41
N SER A 40 -2.30 -3.34 2.51
CA SER A 40 -3.76 -3.41 2.65
C SER A 40 -4.26 -4.80 2.34
N VAL A 41 -5.05 -5.35 3.26
CA VAL A 41 -5.87 -6.55 3.06
C VAL A 41 -7.31 -6.12 2.94
N ILE A 42 -7.94 -6.37 1.79
CA ILE A 42 -9.31 -5.91 1.49
C ILE A 42 -10.25 -7.12 1.47
N HIS A 43 -11.36 -7.03 2.21
CA HIS A 43 -12.36 -8.07 2.30
C HIS A 43 -13.66 -7.67 1.61
N ASP A 44 -14.37 -8.66 1.07
CA ASP A 44 -15.76 -8.51 0.68
C ASP A 44 -16.71 -8.72 1.87
N VAL A 45 -18.00 -8.51 1.64
CA VAL A 45 -19.08 -8.68 2.64
C VAL A 45 -19.16 -10.11 3.23
N LYS A 46 -18.51 -11.10 2.61
CA LYS A 46 -18.41 -12.48 3.12
C LYS A 46 -17.11 -12.70 3.89
N ASN A 47 -16.39 -11.63 4.22
CA ASN A 47 -15.06 -11.65 4.83
C ASN A 47 -14.02 -12.41 3.99
N THR A 48 -14.24 -12.59 2.69
CA THR A 48 -13.25 -13.22 1.81
C THR A 48 -12.24 -12.18 1.36
N ILE A 49 -10.95 -12.51 1.41
CA ILE A 49 -9.89 -11.63 0.89
C ILE A 49 -10.09 -11.48 -0.62
N THR A 50 -10.27 -10.23 -1.05
CA THR A 50 -10.44 -9.86 -2.47
C THR A 50 -9.18 -9.28 -3.08
N ASN A 51 -8.34 -8.61 -2.28
CA ASN A 51 -7.15 -7.94 -2.77
C ASN A 51 -6.09 -7.82 -1.66
N LEU A 52 -4.83 -8.00 -2.06
CA LEU A 52 -3.64 -7.69 -1.28
C LEU A 52 -2.85 -6.63 -2.03
N CYS A 53 -2.66 -5.47 -1.42
CA CYS A 53 -1.98 -4.34 -2.04
C CYS A 53 -0.83 -3.86 -1.16
N ARG A 54 0.32 -3.61 -1.77
CA ARG A 54 1.46 -2.92 -1.17
C ARG A 54 1.77 -1.67 -1.99
N ARG A 55 1.89 -0.53 -1.31
CA ARG A 55 2.28 0.75 -1.92
C ARG A 55 3.45 1.34 -1.17
N LEU A 56 4.28 2.07 -1.91
CA LEU A 56 5.39 2.85 -1.38
C LEU A 56 5.14 4.31 -1.72
N CYS A 57 5.20 5.16 -0.72
CA CYS A 57 5.01 6.59 -0.83
C CYS A 57 6.30 7.29 -0.40
N ILE A 58 6.72 8.31 -1.15
CA ILE A 58 7.82 9.18 -0.72
C ILE A 58 7.32 9.98 0.47
N GLY A 59 7.87 9.70 1.65
CA GLY A 59 7.26 10.09 2.93
C GLY A 59 7.14 11.61 3.13
N ASP A 60 8.03 12.39 2.51
CA ASP A 60 8.03 13.86 2.59
C ASP A 60 7.09 14.52 1.55
N LYS A 61 6.53 13.75 0.62
CA LYS A 61 5.57 14.22 -0.41
C LYS A 61 4.13 13.82 -0.12
N PHE A 62 3.88 13.06 0.93
CA PHE A 62 2.55 12.51 1.22
C PHE A 62 2.07 12.90 2.61
N LYS A 63 0.76 13.10 2.76
CA LYS A 63 0.09 13.25 4.05
C LYS A 63 -0.95 12.16 4.19
N PHE A 64 -0.91 11.45 5.31
CA PHE A 64 -1.94 10.49 5.67
C PHE A 64 -2.98 11.18 6.57
N ILE A 65 -4.25 11.04 6.24
CA ILE A 65 -5.39 11.57 7.01
C ILE A 65 -6.25 10.36 7.38
N ILE A 66 -6.60 10.25 8.66
CA ILE A 66 -7.41 9.18 9.25
C ILE A 66 -8.81 9.72 9.52
#